data_AF-A0AAV5W4K2-F1
#
_entry.id   AF-A0AAV5W4K2-F1
#
_cell.length_a   1.000
_cell.length_b   1.000
_cell.length_c   1.000
_cell.angle_alpha   90.00
_cell.angle_beta   90.00
_cell.angle_gamma   90.00
#
_symmetry.space_group_name_H-M   'P 1'
#
loop_
_entity.id
_entity.type
_entity.pdbx_description
1 polymer ?
#
loop_
_entity_poly.entity_id
_entity_poly.type
_entity_poly.pdbx_seq_one_letter_code
_entity_poly.pdbx_strand_id
1 'polypeptide(L)'
;MFYNCNVNRSNSECRSLAIFGTLRNVETGFSTFIFIAMCAIEFVMLVAATVVVTVIMRVFWNCRTYHVNMMTIYKFFCAHMYIYTIGSTFILAYQTEILSVTGNPSHPFDIIILVVSIFRYYQLFSCVFMLSSFLCERIAATLFIDNYECNKRTHIPCGLLIIVVACSALISINVTL
;
A
#
# COMPACT_ATOMS: atom_id res chain seq x y z
N MET A 1 20.66 -14.80 -5.39
CA MET A 1 20.93 -14.80 -6.85
C MET A 1 19.59 -14.74 -7.57
N PHE A 2 19.23 -13.59 -8.12
CA PHE A 2 17.96 -13.40 -8.85
C PHE A 2 18.02 -14.19 -10.16
N TYR A 3 17.05 -15.08 -10.39
CA TYR A 3 16.98 -15.90 -11.61
C TYR A 3 16.92 -14.96 -12.83
N ASN A 4 17.82 -15.13 -13.80
CA ASN A 4 17.96 -14.29 -15.02
C ASN A 4 18.42 -12.82 -14.89
N CYS A 5 18.89 -12.36 -13.72
CA CYS A 5 19.45 -11.02 -13.64
C CYS A 5 20.92 -11.00 -14.05
N ASN A 6 21.17 -10.44 -15.24
CA ASN A 6 22.52 -10.18 -15.73
C ASN A 6 23.30 -9.31 -14.71
N VAL A 7 24.62 -9.49 -14.60
CA VAL A 7 25.49 -8.83 -13.58
C VAL A 7 25.32 -7.31 -13.57
N ASN A 8 24.97 -6.73 -14.73
CA ASN A 8 24.71 -5.30 -14.91
C ASN A 8 23.36 -4.78 -14.39
N ARG A 9 22.44 -5.62 -13.85
CA ARG A 9 21.10 -5.21 -13.36
C ARG A 9 20.34 -4.29 -14.33
N SER A 10 20.50 -4.52 -15.64
CA SER A 10 19.98 -3.65 -16.69
C SER A 10 18.50 -3.86 -16.99
N ASN A 11 17.92 -5.02 -16.62
CA ASN A 11 16.49 -5.28 -16.77
C ASN A 11 15.68 -4.61 -15.65
N SER A 12 14.58 -3.93 -16.03
CA SER A 12 13.63 -3.31 -15.08
C SER A 12 13.00 -4.37 -14.16
N GLU A 13 12.69 -5.55 -14.69
CA GLU A 13 12.18 -6.71 -13.94
C GLU A 13 13.10 -7.13 -12.77
N CYS A 14 14.42 -7.00 -12.95
CA CYS A 14 15.39 -7.30 -11.92
C CYS A 14 15.49 -6.22 -10.83
N ARG A 15 15.08 -4.97 -11.12
CA ARG A 15 15.09 -3.88 -10.14
C ARG A 15 13.88 -3.91 -9.22
N SER A 16 12.72 -4.31 -9.72
CA SER A 16 11.50 -4.47 -8.91
C SER A 16 11.59 -5.72 -8.02
N LEU A 17 12.15 -6.82 -8.54
CA LEU A 17 12.45 -8.03 -7.76
C LEU A 17 13.59 -7.84 -6.75
N ALA A 18 14.52 -6.90 -6.96
CA ALA A 18 15.64 -6.62 -6.04
C ALA A 18 15.21 -6.16 -4.64
N ILE A 19 13.96 -5.73 -4.47
CA ILE A 19 13.40 -5.33 -3.16
C ILE A 19 12.91 -6.54 -2.36
N PHE A 20 12.81 -7.71 -3.00
CA PHE A 20 12.43 -8.97 -2.38
C PHE A 20 13.64 -9.88 -2.26
N GLY A 21 14.62 -9.46 -1.46
CA GLY A 21 15.65 -10.37 -0.98
C GLY A 21 14.97 -11.50 -0.20
N THR A 22 15.22 -12.75 -0.59
CA THR A 22 14.86 -13.93 0.19
C THR A 22 16.03 -14.30 1.10
N LEU A 23 15.74 -14.90 2.26
CA LEU A 23 16.77 -15.32 3.22
C LEU A 23 17.85 -16.21 2.56
N ARG A 24 17.48 -17.08 1.61
CA ARG A 24 18.38 -17.97 0.83
C ARG A 24 19.49 -17.25 0.09
N ASN A 25 19.23 -16.00 -0.29
CA ASN A 25 20.09 -15.22 -1.15
C ASN A 25 21.03 -14.30 -0.38
N VAL A 26 20.91 -14.25 0.95
CA VAL A 26 21.73 -13.42 1.83
C VAL A 26 22.99 -14.19 2.21
N GLU A 27 24.17 -13.59 2.00
CA GLU A 27 25.44 -14.18 2.41
C GLU A 27 25.46 -14.48 3.91
N THR A 28 26.06 -15.61 4.30
CA THR A 28 26.12 -16.05 5.69
C THR A 28 26.95 -15.09 6.55
N GLY A 29 26.44 -14.71 7.73
CA GLY A 29 27.15 -13.90 8.70
C GLY A 29 26.32 -12.71 9.21
N PHE A 30 26.94 -11.54 9.29
CA PHE A 30 26.30 -10.32 9.82
C PHE A 30 25.12 -9.83 8.95
N SER A 31 25.18 -10.04 7.64
CA SER A 31 24.12 -9.73 6.68
C SER A 31 22.81 -10.48 6.96
N THR A 32 22.89 -11.76 7.31
CA THR A 32 21.71 -12.56 7.70
C THR A 32 21.05 -12.00 8.95
N PHE A 33 21.85 -11.61 9.94
CA PHE A 33 21.35 -11.01 11.18
C PHE A 33 20.62 -9.69 10.92
N ILE A 34 21.21 -8.79 10.12
CA ILE A 34 20.56 -7.53 9.72
C ILE A 34 19.24 -7.80 9.00
N PHE A 35 19.22 -8.75 8.05
CA PHE A 35 18.03 -9.09 7.30
C PHE A 35 16.88 -9.56 8.21
N ILE A 36 17.17 -10.50 9.13
CA ILE A 36 16.19 -10.99 10.11
C ILE A 36 15.69 -9.84 11.00
N ALA A 37 16.59 -8.96 11.45
CA ALA A 37 16.22 -7.80 12.26
C ALA A 37 15.29 -6.84 11.49
N MET A 38 15.55 -6.59 10.20
CA MET A 38 14.69 -5.77 9.34
C MET A 38 13.30 -6.40 9.17
N CYS A 39 13.21 -7.70 8.91
CA CYS A 39 11.92 -8.40 8.83
C CYS A 39 11.16 -8.34 10.16
N ALA A 40 11.85 -8.48 11.30
CA ALA A 40 11.23 -8.36 12.62
C ALA A 40 10.67 -6.95 12.86
N ILE A 41 11.43 -5.91 12.50
CA ILE A 41 10.97 -4.51 12.59
C ILE A 41 9.77 -4.28 11.68
N GLU A 42 9.81 -4.74 10.43
CA GLU A 42 8.69 -4.63 9.48
C GLU A 42 7.42 -5.30 10.04
N PHE A 43 7.54 -6.50 10.61
CA PHE A 43 6.42 -7.19 11.24
C PHE A 43 5.83 -6.39 12.42
N VAL A 44 6.67 -5.89 13.33
CA VAL A 44 6.20 -5.06 14.46
C VAL A 44 5.49 -3.80 13.98
N MET A 45 6.03 -3.14 12.95
CA MET A 45 5.42 -1.95 12.36
C MET A 45 4.08 -2.26 11.69
N LEU A 46 3.92 -3.41 11.03
CA LEU A 46 2.64 -3.84 10.44
C LEU A 46 1.58 -4.10 11.50
N VAL A 47 1.94 -4.76 12.60
CA VAL A 47 1.02 -4.98 13.74
C VAL A 47 0.61 -3.65 14.35
N ALA A 48 1.58 -2.76 14.63
CA ALA A 48 1.31 -1.45 15.18
C ALA A 48 0.40 -0.61 14.25
N ALA A 49 0.68 -0.60 12.94
CA ALA A 49 -0.14 0.11 11.96
C ALA A 49 -1.58 -0.42 11.93
N THR A 50 -1.77 -1.74 12.01
CA THR A 50 -3.10 -2.35 12.04
C THR A 50 -3.89 -1.94 13.29
N VAL A 51 -3.25 -1.96 14.46
CA VAL A 51 -3.86 -1.50 15.72
C VAL A 51 -4.23 -0.03 15.63
N VAL A 52 -3.31 0.82 15.16
CA VAL A 52 -3.54 2.26 15.01
C VAL A 52 -4.71 2.52 14.06
N VAL A 53 -4.74 1.92 12.88
CA VAL A 53 -5.84 2.08 11.91
C VAL A 53 -7.18 1.64 12.51
N THR A 54 -7.20 0.54 13.27
CA THR A 54 -8.41 0.05 13.95
C THR A 54 -8.91 1.05 15.01
N VAL A 55 -8.00 1.60 15.82
CA VAL A 55 -8.33 2.59 16.84
C VAL A 55 -8.83 3.88 16.21
N ILE A 56 -8.14 4.41 15.19
CA ILE A 56 -8.55 5.63 14.50
C ILE A 56 -9.91 5.42 13.83
N MET A 57 -10.16 4.28 13.17
CA MET A 57 -11.46 3.97 12.58
C MET A 57 -12.58 3.99 13.62
N ARG A 58 -12.34 3.44 14.82
CA ARG A 58 -13.31 3.48 15.93
C ARG A 58 -13.59 4.91 16.40
N VAL A 59 -12.56 5.75 16.51
CA VAL A 59 -12.72 7.16 16.88
C VAL A 59 -13.56 7.89 15.84
N PHE A 60 -13.21 7.77 14.56
CA PHE A 60 -13.95 8.43 13.49
C PHE A 60 -15.40 7.96 13.41
N TRP A 61 -15.67 6.66 13.55
CA TRP A 61 -17.05 6.15 13.52
C TRP A 61 -17.94 6.75 14.62
N ASN A 62 -17.36 7.05 15.78
CA ASN A 62 -18.07 7.64 16.90
C ASN A 62 -18.18 9.18 16.82
N CYS A 63 -17.37 9.83 15.97
CA CYS A 63 -17.40 11.27 15.79
C CYS A 63 -18.55 11.70 14.86
N ARG A 64 -19.61 12.28 15.44
CA ARG A 64 -20.75 12.85 14.68
C ARG A 64 -20.44 14.17 13.96
N THR A 65 -19.30 14.80 14.29
CA THR A 65 -18.94 16.14 13.78
C THR A 65 -18.43 16.14 12.35
N TYR A 66 -18.05 14.98 11.79
CA TYR A 66 -17.49 14.93 10.44
C TYR A 66 -18.57 14.88 9.37
N HIS A 67 -18.40 15.71 8.34
CA HIS A 67 -19.27 15.69 7.17
C HIS A 67 -19.19 14.33 6.45
N VAL A 68 -20.30 13.89 5.88
CA VAL A 68 -20.44 12.56 5.26
C VAL A 68 -19.40 12.33 4.15
N ASN A 69 -19.08 13.37 3.37
CA ASN A 69 -18.08 13.28 2.31
C ASN A 69 -16.68 12.93 2.83
N MET A 70 -16.28 13.60 3.92
CA MET A 70 -14.99 13.39 4.55
C MET A 70 -14.90 11.99 5.16
N MET A 71 -16.02 11.48 5.72
CA MET A 71 -16.12 10.09 6.17
C MET A 71 -15.94 9.09 5.03
N THR A 72 -16.44 9.38 3.83
CA THR A 72 -16.27 8.51 2.66
C THR A 72 -14.79 8.39 2.24
N ILE A 73 -14.09 9.52 2.14
CA ILE A 73 -12.64 9.53 1.83
C ILE A 73 -11.87 8.77 2.92
N TYR A 74 -12.19 9.00 4.18
CA TYR A 74 -11.54 8.33 5.30
C TYR A 74 -11.77 6.80 5.32
N LYS A 75 -13.01 6.34 5.07
CA LYS A 75 -13.31 4.91 4.95
C LYS A 75 -12.49 4.25 3.83
N PHE A 76 -12.37 4.93 2.70
CA PHE A 76 -11.56 4.46 1.58
C PHE A 76 -10.07 4.35 1.94
N PHE A 77 -9.55 5.34 2.69
CA PHE A 77 -8.18 5.32 3.21
C PHE A 77 -7.96 4.13 4.15
N CYS A 78 -8.86 3.89 5.12
CA CYS A 78 -8.78 2.74 6.01
C CYS A 78 -8.80 1.41 5.26
N ALA A 79 -9.70 1.26 4.28
CA ALA A 79 -9.75 0.06 3.45
C ALA A 79 -8.43 -0.20 2.72
N HIS A 80 -7.81 0.85 2.16
CA HIS A 80 -6.48 0.76 1.54
C HIS A 80 -5.43 0.33 2.57
N MET A 81 -5.42 0.90 3.77
CA MET A 81 -4.45 0.51 4.81
C MET A 81 -4.59 -0.97 5.24
N TYR A 82 -5.81 -1.52 5.26
CA TYR A 82 -6.01 -2.95 5.49
C TYR A 82 -5.50 -3.81 4.34
N ILE A 83 -5.77 -3.44 3.09
CA ILE A 83 -5.24 -4.14 1.91
C ILE A 83 -3.70 -4.15 1.94
N TYR A 84 -3.09 -3.02 2.31
CA TYR A 84 -1.65 -2.89 2.45
C TYR A 84 -1.06 -3.80 3.53
N THR A 85 -1.67 -3.82 4.72
CA THR A 85 -1.17 -4.66 5.82
C THR A 85 -1.25 -6.14 5.49
N ILE A 86 -2.35 -6.58 4.83
CA ILE A 86 -2.50 -7.94 4.32
C ILE A 86 -1.43 -8.24 3.26
N GLY A 87 -1.27 -7.37 2.25
CA GLY A 87 -0.28 -7.55 1.19
C GLY A 87 1.16 -7.62 1.72
N SER A 88 1.54 -6.71 2.61
CA SER A 88 2.87 -6.70 3.23
C SER A 88 3.11 -7.95 4.09
N THR A 89 2.06 -8.53 4.68
CA THR A 89 2.17 -9.81 5.40
C THR A 89 2.51 -10.97 4.45
N PHE A 90 1.92 -11.03 3.25
CA PHE A 90 2.27 -12.02 2.23
C PHE A 90 3.72 -11.87 1.74
N ILE A 91 4.17 -10.62 1.55
CA ILE A 91 5.55 -10.32 1.18
C ILE A 91 6.52 -10.82 2.27
N LEU A 92 6.21 -10.54 3.53
CA LEU A 92 7.05 -10.95 4.65
C LEU A 92 7.10 -12.47 4.81
N ALA A 93 5.98 -13.16 4.57
CA ALA A 93 5.93 -14.63 4.53
C ALA A 93 6.79 -15.21 3.40
N TYR A 94 6.88 -14.53 2.25
CA TYR A 94 7.80 -14.89 1.17
C TYR A 94 9.28 -14.63 1.56
N GLN A 95 9.60 -13.47 2.11
CA GLN A 95 10.97 -13.09 2.52
C GLN A 95 11.55 -14.02 3.59
N THR A 96 10.70 -14.52 4.50
CA THR A 96 11.05 -15.45 5.58
C THR A 96 11.05 -16.92 5.14
N GLU A 97 10.78 -17.22 3.87
CA GLU A 97 10.68 -18.57 3.30
C GLU A 97 9.56 -19.44 3.86
N ILE A 98 8.58 -18.84 4.54
CA ILE A 98 7.34 -19.55 4.88
C ILE A 98 6.58 -19.90 3.60
N LEU A 99 6.62 -19.01 2.60
CA LEU A 99 6.11 -19.25 1.25
C LEU A 99 7.28 -19.34 0.26
N SER A 100 7.36 -20.48 -0.45
CA SER A 100 8.36 -20.68 -1.50
C SER A 100 7.75 -20.49 -2.90
N VAL A 101 8.47 -19.77 -3.75
CA VAL A 101 8.11 -19.58 -5.17
C VAL A 101 8.59 -20.78 -5.96
N THR A 102 7.70 -21.34 -6.79
CA THR A 102 7.99 -22.54 -7.60
C THR A 102 8.68 -22.18 -8.91
N GLY A 103 8.57 -20.92 -9.35
CA GLY A 103 9.15 -20.44 -10.60
C GLY A 103 8.30 -20.81 -11.82
N ASN A 104 7.05 -21.24 -11.60
CA ASN A 104 6.11 -21.57 -12.66
C ASN A 104 5.07 -20.44 -12.77
N PRO A 105 5.00 -19.72 -13.90
CA PRO A 105 4.08 -18.58 -14.06
C PRO A 105 2.59 -18.95 -13.98
N SER A 106 2.25 -20.24 -14.05
CA SER A 106 0.86 -20.71 -13.85
C SER A 106 0.53 -21.02 -12.38
N HIS A 107 1.50 -20.94 -11.47
CA HIS A 107 1.28 -21.28 -10.07
C HIS A 107 0.61 -20.11 -9.33
N PRO A 108 -0.49 -20.35 -8.59
CA PRO A 108 -1.29 -19.28 -8.00
C PRO A 108 -0.52 -18.42 -7.00
N PHE A 109 0.43 -19.00 -6.26
CA PHE A 109 1.25 -18.26 -5.29
C PHE A 109 2.21 -17.28 -5.97
N ASP A 110 2.80 -17.66 -7.11
CA ASP A 110 3.73 -16.82 -7.86
C ASP A 110 2.98 -15.59 -8.43
N ILE A 111 1.73 -15.79 -8.89
CA ILE A 111 0.83 -14.72 -9.35
C ILE A 111 0.45 -13.78 -8.19
N ILE A 112 0.10 -14.32 -7.02
CA ILE A 112 -0.27 -13.51 -5.85
C ILE A 112 0.90 -12.62 -5.43
N ILE A 113 2.12 -13.16 -5.38
CA ILE A 113 3.31 -12.39 -5.01
C ILE A 113 3.57 -11.26 -6.02
N LEU A 114 3.43 -11.53 -7.32
CA LEU A 114 3.56 -10.50 -8.35
C LEU A 114 2.53 -9.38 -8.17
N VAL A 115 1.25 -9.75 -7.98
CA VAL A 115 0.15 -8.81 -7.81
C VAL A 115 0.35 -7.95 -6.56
N VAL A 116 0.68 -8.57 -5.43
CA VAL A 116 0.95 -7.86 -4.17
C VAL A 116 2.15 -6.91 -4.28
N SER A 117 3.14 -7.25 -5.10
CA SER A 117 4.29 -6.39 -5.37
C SER A 117 3.89 -5.11 -6.10
N ILE A 118 3.01 -5.20 -7.10
CA ILE A 118 2.43 -4.03 -7.78
C ILE A 118 1.60 -3.21 -6.79
N PHE A 119 0.77 -3.87 -6.00
CA PHE A 119 -0.07 -3.20 -4.99
C PHE A 119 0.74 -2.41 -3.95
N ARG A 120 1.96 -2.83 -3.62
CA ARG A 120 2.84 -2.12 -2.68
C ARG A 120 3.16 -0.70 -3.17
N TYR A 121 3.52 -0.55 -4.44
CA TYR A 121 3.81 0.75 -5.04
C TYR A 121 2.55 1.59 -5.19
N TYR A 122 1.48 0.99 -5.71
CA TYR A 122 0.17 1.63 -5.79
C TYR A 122 -0.23 2.24 -4.46
N GLN A 123 -0.08 1.48 -3.36
CA GLN A 123 -0.44 1.94 -2.03
C GLN A 123 0.39 3.15 -1.57
N LEU A 124 1.70 3.14 -1.83
CA LEU A 124 2.59 4.22 -1.43
C LEU A 124 2.15 5.54 -2.07
N PHE A 125 1.83 5.53 -3.36
CA PHE A 125 1.31 6.69 -4.07
C PHE A 125 -0.13 7.03 -3.66
N SER A 126 -0.99 6.03 -3.46
CA SER A 126 -2.36 6.23 -2.98
C SER A 126 -2.40 6.92 -1.63
N CYS A 127 -1.50 6.58 -0.70
CA CYS A 127 -1.42 7.26 0.60
C CYS A 127 -1.19 8.76 0.44
N VAL A 128 -0.22 9.16 -0.40
CA VAL A 128 0.09 10.57 -0.67
C VAL A 128 -1.09 11.29 -1.33
N PHE A 129 -1.67 10.71 -2.38
CA PHE A 129 -2.80 11.33 -3.08
C PHE A 129 -4.09 11.37 -2.26
N MET A 130 -4.31 10.41 -1.35
CA MET A 130 -5.42 10.42 -0.41
C MET A 130 -5.30 11.58 0.59
N LEU A 131 -4.10 11.85 1.11
CA LEU A 131 -3.85 13.01 1.97
C LEU A 131 -4.11 14.32 1.21
N SER A 132 -3.65 14.43 -0.04
CA SER A 132 -3.96 15.57 -0.90
C SER A 132 -5.46 15.73 -1.14
N SER A 133 -6.18 14.64 -1.40
CA SER A 133 -7.64 14.68 -1.59
C SER A 133 -8.39 15.12 -0.34
N PHE A 134 -7.90 14.73 0.83
CA PHE A 134 -8.44 15.19 2.11
C PHE A 134 -8.27 16.71 2.29
N LEU A 135 -7.11 17.26 1.93
CA LEU A 135 -6.87 18.71 1.93
C LEU A 135 -7.78 19.42 0.92
N CYS A 136 -7.91 18.88 -0.30
CA CYS A 136 -8.81 19.43 -1.32
C CYS A 136 -10.28 19.45 -0.85
N GLU A 137 -10.77 18.37 -0.23
CA GLU A 137 -12.13 18.31 0.32
C GLU A 137 -12.33 19.35 1.43
N ARG A 138 -11.32 19.55 2.29
CA ARG A 138 -11.36 20.59 3.33
C ARG A 138 -11.42 21.99 2.74
N ILE A 139 -10.62 22.29 1.72
CA ILE A 139 -10.64 23.58 1.01
C ILE A 139 -12.00 23.78 0.33
N ALA A 140 -12.54 22.75 -0.32
CA ALA A 140 -13.87 22.82 -0.94
C ALA A 140 -14.97 23.09 0.10
N ALA A 141 -14.91 22.45 1.26
CA ALA A 141 -15.87 22.69 2.34
C ALA A 141 -15.77 24.11 2.90
N THR A 142 -14.57 24.69 3.00
CA THR A 142 -14.42 26.08 3.47
C THR A 142 -14.85 27.12 2.45
N LEU A 143 -14.61 26.87 1.15
CA LEU A 143 -15.01 27.80 0.09
C LEU A 143 -16.51 27.77 -0.21
N PHE A 144 -17.16 26.61 -0.01
CA PHE A 144 -18.55 26.39 -0.36
C PHE A 144 -19.43 26.06 0.86
N ILE A 145 -19.18 26.71 2.01
CA ILE A 145 -19.84 26.40 3.29
C ILE A 145 -21.37 26.36 3.20
N ASP A 146 -21.99 27.41 2.64
CA ASP A 146 -23.45 27.53 2.53
C ASP A 146 -24.08 26.40 1.72
N ASN A 147 -23.36 25.94 0.69
CA ASN A 147 -23.79 24.85 -0.18
C ASN A 147 -23.56 23.47 0.43
N TYR A 148 -22.54 23.32 1.27
CA TYR A 148 -22.22 22.07 1.98
C TYR A 148 -23.22 21.77 3.09
N GLU A 149 -23.75 22.80 3.76
CA GLU A 149 -24.78 22.63 4.79
C GLU A 149 -26.13 22.21 4.20
N CYS A 150 -26.49 22.74 3.03
CA CYS A 150 -27.78 22.47 2.41
C CYS A 150 -27.86 21.14 1.66
N ASN A 151 -26.76 20.69 1.03
CA ASN A 151 -26.76 19.56 0.11
C ASN A 151 -25.62 18.56 0.36
N LYS A 152 -25.97 17.28 0.53
CA LYS A 152 -25.00 16.17 0.60
C LYS A 152 -24.41 15.88 -0.77
N ARG A 153 -23.31 16.56 -1.14
CA ARG A 153 -22.63 16.37 -2.44
C ARG A 153 -21.67 15.19 -2.42
N THR A 154 -22.18 13.97 -2.50
CA THR A 154 -21.37 12.73 -2.54
C THR A 154 -20.54 12.57 -3.82
N HIS A 155 -20.87 13.30 -4.88
CA HIS A 155 -20.12 13.25 -6.15
C HIS A 155 -18.71 13.86 -6.07
N ILE A 156 -18.50 14.88 -5.22
CA ILE A 156 -17.19 15.53 -5.05
C ILE A 156 -16.14 14.55 -4.51
N PRO A 157 -16.35 13.88 -3.36
CA PRO A 157 -15.37 12.90 -2.86
C PRO A 157 -15.25 11.71 -3.82
N CYS A 158 -16.32 11.31 -4.51
CA CYS A 158 -16.23 10.23 -5.50
C CYS A 158 -15.29 10.60 -6.67
N GLY A 159 -15.39 11.82 -7.19
CA GLY A 159 -14.49 12.32 -8.24
C GLY A 159 -13.03 12.38 -7.76
N LEU A 160 -12.79 12.89 -6.55
CA LEU A 160 -11.45 12.91 -5.96
C LEU A 160 -10.87 11.49 -5.82
N LEU A 161 -11.65 10.53 -5.33
CA LEU A 161 -11.22 9.15 -5.19
C LEU A 161 -10.89 8.49 -6.54
N ILE A 162 -11.67 8.76 -7.59
CA ILE A 162 -11.36 8.26 -8.94
C ILE A 162 -10.01 8.79 -9.42
N ILE A 163 -9.74 10.09 -9.20
CA ILE A 163 -8.45 10.70 -9.56
C ILE A 163 -7.31 10.05 -8.78
N VAL A 164 -7.49 9.85 -7.47
CA VAL A 164 -6.48 9.18 -6.63
C VAL A 164 -6.15 7.79 -7.17
N VAL A 165 -7.17 6.97 -7.45
CA VAL A 165 -6.97 5.60 -7.94
C VAL A 165 -6.28 5.62 -9.30
N ALA A 166 -6.74 6.46 -10.23
CA ALA A 166 -6.16 6.55 -11.57
C ALA A 166 -4.69 7.00 -11.54
N CYS A 167 -4.38 8.09 -10.83
CA CYS A 167 -3.00 8.59 -10.72
C CYS A 167 -2.08 7.58 -10.01
N SER A 168 -2.55 6.97 -8.92
CA SER A 168 -1.77 5.96 -8.19
C SER A 168 -1.47 4.74 -9.04
N ALA A 169 -2.47 4.24 -9.78
CA ALA A 169 -2.32 3.08 -10.65
C ALA A 169 -1.37 3.35 -11.81
N LEU A 170 -1.52 4.50 -12.49
CA LEU A 170 -0.66 4.87 -13.62
C LEU A 170 0.81 4.97 -13.21
N ILE A 171 1.11 5.62 -12.08
CA ILE A 171 2.48 5.74 -11.58
C ILE A 171 3.00 4.38 -11.13
N SER A 172 2.19 3.58 -10.42
CA SER A 172 2.60 2.24 -9.97
C SER A 172 2.97 1.33 -11.14
N ILE A 173 2.20 1.36 -12.22
CA ILE A 173 2.47 0.55 -13.42
C ILE A 173 3.77 1.03 -14.08
N ASN A 174 3.96 2.34 -14.24
CA ASN A 174 5.16 2.93 -14.83
C ASN A 174 6.45 2.62 -14.04
N VAL A 175 6.36 2.55 -12.71
CA VAL A 175 7.50 2.20 -11.84
C VAL A 175 7.82 0.69 -11.89
N THR A 176 6.82 -0.15 -12.17
CA THR A 176 6.98 -1.61 -12.09
C THR A 176 7.37 -2.28 -13.41
N LEU A 177 6.94 -1.72 -14.56
CA LEU A 177 7.27 -2.19 -15.92
C LEU A 177 8.49 -1.46 -16.47
#